data_AF-A0AB37RLX7-F1
#
_entry.id   AF-A0AB37RLX7-F1
#
_cell.length_a   1.000
_cell.length_b   1.000
_cell.length_c   1.000
_cell.angle_alpha   90.00
_cell.angle_beta   90.00
_cell.angle_gamma   90.00
#
_symmetry.space_group_name_H-M   'P 1'
#
loop_
_entity.id
_entity.type
_entity.pdbx_description
1 polymer ?
#
loop_
_entity_poly.entity_id
_entity_poly.type
_entity_poly.pdbx_seq_one_letter_code
_entity_poly.pdbx_strand_id
1 'polypeptide(L)'
;MINESTLNSLLKWRTFKTNVHLSANQLKLSDSDATQELLDELVSHRFKRYSTSQLSELITAHDTNLGWSITYARLDLVSKHYKQLGKRAQMEHAAELEDVSTGIIKLANDNGDTTNISEFKLQQVVSMFPTDKTRLFVDMTLRYGKLETMAVLKLNNKQYARRLRNATAYATKHRSKFDLVTDRDRDRQLYVLNSLNQLDSIINETQIGTVQDWIDSHVKLTNELLSESTVSFQGAVLNHWETASNKDKYAFIRAAINAQTKAQQWLDQSNAAIKQAGVSNEA
;
A
#
# COMPACT_ATOMS: atom_id res chain seq x y z
N MET A 1 30.31 -15.08 -8.68
CA MET A 1 29.35 -14.57 -9.67
C MET A 1 29.11 -15.65 -10.70
N ILE A 2 27.84 -15.89 -11.08
CA ILE A 2 27.46 -16.83 -12.14
C ILE A 2 28.03 -16.30 -13.46
N ASN A 3 28.64 -17.16 -14.28
CA ASN A 3 29.15 -16.72 -15.59
C ASN A 3 27.98 -16.53 -16.57
N GLU A 4 28.16 -15.70 -17.60
CA GLU A 4 27.13 -15.37 -18.59
C GLU A 4 26.66 -16.57 -19.43
N SER A 5 27.55 -17.51 -19.76
CA SER A 5 27.19 -18.75 -20.47
C SER A 5 26.36 -19.70 -19.61
N THR A 6 26.66 -19.81 -18.31
CA THR A 6 25.89 -20.58 -17.33
C THR A 6 24.49 -19.99 -17.13
N LEU A 7 24.38 -18.66 -17.08
CA LEU A 7 23.09 -17.96 -17.02
C LEU A 7 22.25 -18.21 -18.27
N ASN A 8 22.85 -18.10 -19.45
CA ASN A 8 22.16 -18.37 -20.72
C ASN A 8 21.66 -19.83 -20.83
N SER A 9 22.42 -20.80 -20.31
CA SER A 9 21.99 -22.20 -20.23
C SER A 9 20.82 -22.39 -19.27
N LEU A 10 20.84 -21.71 -18.12
CA LEU A 10 19.73 -21.73 -17.16
C LEU A 10 18.44 -21.15 -17.76
N LEU A 11 18.53 -19.99 -18.42
CA LEU A 11 17.39 -19.34 -19.07
C LEU A 11 16.76 -20.20 -20.18
N LYS A 12 17.55 -21.03 -20.85
CA LYS A 12 17.08 -21.96 -21.89
C LYS A 12 16.46 -23.22 -21.30
N TRP A 13 16.73 -23.56 -20.04
CA TRP A 13 16.24 -24.79 -19.42
C TRP A 13 14.71 -24.76 -19.25
N ARG A 14 14.05 -25.80 -19.74
CA ARG A 14 12.58 -25.95 -19.69
C ARG A 14 12.01 -25.79 -18.28
N THR A 15 12.61 -26.42 -17.27
CA THR A 15 12.13 -26.34 -15.88
C THR A 15 12.14 -24.91 -15.36
N PHE A 16 13.17 -24.14 -15.72
CA PHE A 16 13.26 -22.73 -15.36
C PHE A 16 12.15 -21.91 -16.04
N LYS A 17 11.99 -22.03 -17.36
CA LYS A 17 10.93 -21.33 -18.12
C LYS A 17 9.53 -21.61 -17.60
N THR A 18 9.22 -22.88 -17.32
CA THR A 18 7.91 -23.25 -16.77
C THR A 18 7.65 -22.56 -15.43
N ASN A 19 8.63 -22.53 -14.53
CA ASN A 19 8.47 -21.89 -13.24
C ASN A 19 8.38 -20.36 -13.34
N VAL A 20 9.07 -19.73 -14.30
CA VAL A 20 8.90 -18.30 -14.63
C VAL A 20 7.47 -18.00 -15.05
N HIS A 21 6.92 -18.71 -16.02
CA HIS A 21 5.54 -18.48 -16.48
C HIS A 21 4.51 -18.73 -15.37
N LEU A 22 4.74 -19.75 -14.54
CA LEU A 22 3.88 -20.01 -13.38
C LEU A 22 3.94 -18.85 -12.36
N SER A 23 5.13 -18.30 -12.09
CA SER A 23 5.29 -17.10 -11.26
C SER A 23 4.62 -15.88 -11.88
N ALA A 24 4.85 -15.62 -13.17
CA ALA A 24 4.27 -14.47 -13.88
C ALA A 24 2.74 -14.49 -13.81
N ASN A 25 2.12 -15.65 -14.08
CA ASN A 25 0.67 -15.82 -14.01
C ASN A 25 0.11 -15.67 -12.59
N GLN A 26 0.81 -16.21 -11.60
CA GLN A 26 0.37 -16.24 -10.21
C GLN A 26 0.58 -14.90 -9.49
N LEU A 27 1.58 -14.12 -9.89
CA LEU A 27 1.92 -12.81 -9.33
C LEU A 27 1.46 -11.64 -10.20
N LYS A 28 0.88 -11.92 -11.37
CA LYS A 28 0.46 -10.92 -12.37
C LYS A 28 1.60 -10.00 -12.82
N LEU A 29 2.79 -10.58 -12.95
CA LEU A 29 4.00 -9.89 -13.43
C LEU A 29 4.22 -10.17 -14.92
N SER A 30 5.02 -9.33 -15.58
CA SER A 30 5.55 -9.66 -16.91
C SER A 30 6.52 -10.85 -16.80
N ASP A 31 6.67 -11.63 -17.89
CA ASP A 31 7.63 -12.75 -17.91
C ASP A 31 9.07 -12.28 -17.67
N SER A 32 9.43 -11.06 -18.10
CA SER A 32 10.75 -10.48 -17.83
C SER A 32 10.96 -10.20 -16.35
N ASP A 33 9.98 -9.60 -15.68
CA ASP A 33 10.09 -9.27 -14.25
C ASP A 33 10.09 -10.56 -13.42
N ALA A 34 9.23 -11.52 -13.75
CA ALA A 34 9.20 -12.83 -13.09
C ALA A 34 10.51 -13.61 -13.28
N THR A 35 11.19 -13.43 -14.42
CA THR A 35 12.52 -14.02 -14.66
C THR A 35 13.56 -13.43 -13.70
N GLN A 36 13.58 -12.11 -13.57
CA GLN A 36 14.51 -11.41 -12.70
C GLN A 36 14.30 -11.77 -11.23
N GLU A 37 13.05 -11.71 -10.76
CA GLU A 37 12.66 -12.05 -9.39
C GLU A 37 13.02 -13.51 -9.02
N LEU A 38 12.79 -14.46 -9.95
CA LEU A 38 13.16 -15.85 -9.71
C LEU A 38 14.69 -16.05 -9.69
N LEU A 39 15.43 -15.35 -10.55
CA LEU A 39 16.90 -15.37 -10.52
C LEU A 39 17.45 -14.82 -9.22
N ASP A 40 16.91 -13.69 -8.73
CA ASP A 40 17.35 -13.06 -7.50
C ASP A 40 17.12 -13.97 -6.29
N GLU A 41 15.97 -14.64 -6.22
CA GLU A 41 15.67 -15.62 -5.17
C GLU A 41 16.61 -16.84 -5.23
N LEU A 42 16.87 -17.33 -6.44
CA LEU A 42 17.79 -18.45 -6.66
C LEU A 42 19.21 -18.11 -6.22
N VAL A 43 19.74 -16.99 -6.68
CA VAL A 43 21.10 -16.52 -6.33
C VAL A 43 21.23 -16.28 -4.83
N SER A 44 20.24 -15.61 -4.23
CA SER A 44 20.31 -15.18 -2.84
C SER A 44 20.17 -16.33 -1.83
N HIS A 45 19.37 -17.34 -2.15
CA HIS A 45 19.00 -18.38 -1.17
C HIS A 45 19.50 -19.78 -1.54
N ARG A 46 19.26 -20.22 -2.78
CA ARG A 46 19.38 -21.64 -3.16
C ARG A 46 20.74 -21.96 -3.79
N PHE A 47 21.27 -21.05 -4.61
CA PHE A 47 22.56 -21.19 -5.30
C PHE A 47 23.75 -20.82 -4.44
N LYS A 48 23.55 -20.18 -3.28
CA LYS A 48 24.60 -19.81 -2.33
C LYS A 48 25.46 -21.00 -1.86
N ARG A 49 24.92 -22.22 -1.91
CA ARG A 49 25.59 -23.45 -1.46
C ARG A 49 26.52 -24.06 -2.52
N TYR A 50 26.41 -23.65 -3.78
CA TYR A 50 27.20 -24.21 -4.87
C TYR A 50 28.32 -23.25 -5.25
N SER A 51 29.49 -23.80 -5.58
CA SER A 51 30.51 -23.01 -6.27
C SER A 51 30.09 -22.72 -7.72
N THR A 52 30.67 -21.70 -8.35
CA THR A 52 30.35 -21.36 -9.74
C THR A 52 30.58 -22.52 -10.71
N SER A 53 31.62 -23.33 -10.49
CA SER A 53 31.93 -24.50 -11.33
C SER A 53 30.90 -25.61 -11.16
N GLN A 54 30.55 -25.95 -9.92
CA GLN A 54 29.52 -26.95 -9.60
C GLN A 54 28.15 -26.56 -10.16
N LEU A 55 27.77 -25.29 -10.04
CA LEU A 55 26.51 -24.81 -10.57
C LEU A 55 26.44 -24.94 -12.10
N SER A 56 27.53 -24.64 -12.79
CA SER A 56 27.61 -24.77 -14.25
C SER A 56 27.47 -26.21 -14.72
N GLU A 57 28.10 -27.16 -14.01
CA GLU A 57 27.97 -28.58 -14.29
C GLU A 57 26.54 -29.07 -14.06
N LEU A 58 25.92 -28.71 -12.94
CA LEU A 58 24.55 -29.11 -12.60
C LEU A 58 23.50 -28.53 -13.55
N ILE A 59 23.69 -27.30 -14.03
CA ILE A 59 22.81 -26.68 -15.03
C ILE A 59 22.94 -27.39 -16.38
N THR A 60 24.16 -27.73 -16.78
CA THR A 60 24.43 -28.43 -18.05
C THR A 60 23.92 -29.86 -18.01
N ALA A 61 24.06 -30.54 -16.88
CA ALA A 61 23.57 -31.89 -16.64
C ALA A 61 22.04 -31.96 -16.44
N HIS A 62 21.35 -30.81 -16.36
CA HIS A 62 19.93 -30.72 -16.04
C HIS A 62 19.55 -31.53 -14.79
N ASP A 63 20.34 -31.37 -13.73
CA ASP A 63 20.17 -32.15 -12.51
C ASP A 63 18.79 -31.97 -11.87
N THR A 64 18.19 -33.09 -11.47
CA THR A 64 16.84 -33.13 -10.91
C THR A 64 16.73 -32.37 -9.59
N ASN A 65 17.77 -32.39 -8.74
CA ASN A 65 17.76 -31.69 -7.45
C ASN A 65 17.87 -30.17 -7.65
N LEU A 66 18.62 -29.73 -8.66
CA LEU A 66 18.65 -28.33 -9.06
C LEU A 66 17.29 -27.89 -9.64
N GLY A 67 16.63 -28.76 -10.40
CA GLY A 67 15.24 -28.56 -10.84
C GLY A 67 14.26 -28.37 -9.69
N TRP A 68 14.34 -29.20 -8.65
CA TRP A 68 13.57 -29.01 -7.42
C TRP A 68 13.89 -27.70 -6.72
N SER A 69 15.17 -27.32 -6.69
CA SER A 69 15.60 -26.05 -6.10
C SER A 69 14.95 -24.84 -6.80
N ILE A 70 14.77 -24.90 -8.13
CA ILE A 70 14.04 -23.90 -8.92
C ILE A 70 12.55 -23.87 -8.55
N THR A 71 11.90 -25.03 -8.46
CA THR A 71 10.49 -25.13 -8.07
C THR A 71 10.24 -24.60 -6.66
N TYR A 72 11.13 -24.90 -5.71
CA TYR A 72 11.01 -24.38 -4.35
C TYR A 72 11.34 -22.89 -4.24
N ALA A 73 12.29 -22.38 -5.03
CA ALA A 73 12.52 -20.94 -5.12
C ALA A 73 11.27 -20.19 -5.61
N ARG A 74 10.56 -20.76 -6.60
CA ARG A 74 9.26 -20.24 -7.05
C ARG A 74 8.23 -20.17 -5.92
N LEU A 75 8.10 -21.25 -5.16
CA LEU A 75 7.16 -21.30 -4.02
C LEU A 75 7.54 -20.30 -2.93
N ASP A 76 8.83 -20.11 -2.65
CA ASP A 76 9.31 -19.12 -1.70
C ASP A 76 9.01 -17.70 -2.17
N LEU A 77 9.27 -17.40 -3.44
CA LEU A 77 8.95 -16.11 -4.06
C LEU A 77 7.46 -15.79 -3.89
N VAL A 78 6.60 -16.74 -4.28
CA VAL A 78 5.15 -16.61 -4.16
C VAL A 78 4.74 -16.45 -2.69
N SER A 79 5.29 -17.25 -1.79
CA SER A 79 5.00 -17.16 -0.36
C SER A 79 5.44 -15.83 0.23
N LYS A 80 6.61 -15.30 -0.15
CA LYS A 80 7.11 -13.99 0.27
C LYS A 80 6.22 -12.87 -0.25
N HIS A 81 5.82 -12.93 -1.51
CA HIS A 81 4.91 -11.95 -2.11
C HIS A 81 3.59 -11.89 -1.34
N TYR A 82 2.94 -13.04 -1.12
CA TYR A 82 1.67 -13.09 -0.38
C TYR A 82 1.84 -12.81 1.12
N LYS A 83 2.98 -13.13 1.75
CA LYS A 83 3.29 -12.73 3.13
C LYS A 83 3.54 -11.24 3.25
N GLN A 84 4.17 -10.60 2.26
CA GLN A 84 4.34 -9.16 2.22
C GLN A 84 3.00 -8.46 1.96
N LEU A 85 2.17 -9.01 1.06
CA LEU A 85 0.82 -8.54 0.83
C LEU A 85 -0.03 -8.69 2.08
N GLY A 86 0.05 -9.83 2.77
CA GLY A 86 -0.63 -10.10 4.03
C GLY A 86 -0.12 -9.24 5.18
N LYS A 87 1.19 -8.93 5.25
CA LYS A 87 1.74 -7.97 6.22
C LYS A 87 1.33 -6.54 5.92
N ARG A 88 1.23 -6.16 4.64
CA ARG A 88 0.69 -4.85 4.23
C ARG A 88 -0.78 -4.76 4.58
N ALA A 89 -1.57 -5.77 4.23
CA ALA A 89 -2.97 -5.87 4.60
C ALA A 89 -3.17 -5.92 6.13
N GLN A 90 -2.28 -6.57 6.89
CA GLN A 90 -2.32 -6.54 8.36
C GLN A 90 -1.87 -5.20 8.94
N MET A 91 -0.93 -4.49 8.32
CA MET A 91 -0.57 -3.12 8.73
C MET A 91 -1.68 -2.14 8.36
N GLU A 92 -2.37 -2.34 7.23
CA GLU A 92 -3.54 -1.57 6.81
C GLU A 92 -4.74 -1.87 7.71
N HIS A 93 -5.00 -3.14 8.05
CA HIS A 93 -6.09 -3.56 8.93
C HIS A 93 -5.80 -3.29 10.41
N ALA A 94 -4.53 -3.30 10.83
CA ALA A 94 -4.10 -2.81 12.14
C ALA A 94 -4.20 -1.27 12.20
N ALA A 95 -3.94 -0.56 11.10
CA ALA A 95 -4.20 0.87 10.99
C ALA A 95 -5.71 1.17 11.02
N GLU A 96 -6.56 0.32 10.44
CA GLU A 96 -8.03 0.44 10.53
C GLU A 96 -8.58 0.15 11.94
N LEU A 97 -8.00 -0.82 12.67
CA LEU A 97 -8.35 -1.07 14.08
C LEU A 97 -7.77 0.00 15.03
N GLU A 98 -6.63 0.61 14.68
CA GLU A 98 -6.09 1.79 15.38
C GLU A 98 -6.87 3.08 15.07
N ASP A 99 -7.64 3.18 13.98
CA ASP A 99 -8.50 4.34 13.71
C ASP A 99 -9.68 4.45 14.69
N VAL A 100 -9.96 3.37 15.44
CA VAL A 100 -10.95 3.38 16.54
C VAL A 100 -10.32 3.79 17.89
N SER A 101 -8.97 3.87 18.01
CA SER A 101 -8.31 4.20 19.29
C SER A 101 -7.18 5.25 19.24
N THR A 102 -6.76 5.72 18.06
CA THR A 102 -5.67 6.71 17.97
C THR A 102 -6.20 8.13 18.14
N GLY A 103 -5.76 8.77 19.21
CA GLY A 103 -6.23 10.09 19.63
C GLY A 103 -6.11 11.13 18.52
N ILE A 104 -7.20 11.85 18.28
CA ILE A 104 -7.22 13.04 17.42
C ILE A 104 -6.18 14.03 17.93
N ILE A 105 -5.18 14.36 17.12
CA ILE A 105 -4.18 15.36 17.46
C ILE A 105 -4.73 16.73 17.05
N LYS A 106 -4.83 17.64 18.02
CA LYS A 106 -5.25 19.02 17.79
C LYS A 106 -4.03 19.88 17.48
N LEU A 107 -3.90 20.30 16.24
CA LEU A 107 -2.89 21.27 15.82
C LEU A 107 -3.48 22.68 15.91
N ALA A 108 -2.85 23.57 16.66
CA ALA A 108 -3.23 24.98 16.67
C ALA A 108 -2.41 25.76 15.65
N ASN A 109 -3.05 26.65 14.89
CA ASN A 109 -2.35 27.65 14.08
C ASN A 109 -2.00 28.90 14.90
N ASP A 110 -1.22 29.81 14.32
CA ASP A 110 -0.82 31.07 14.96
C ASP A 110 -2.01 32.00 15.28
N ASN A 111 -3.18 31.76 14.67
CA ASN A 111 -4.42 32.49 14.90
C ASN A 111 -5.31 31.87 16.00
N GLY A 112 -4.90 30.73 16.57
CA GLY A 112 -5.67 30.00 17.59
C GLY A 112 -6.72 29.03 17.03
N ASP A 113 -6.85 28.89 15.71
CA ASP A 113 -7.72 27.87 15.12
C ASP A 113 -7.08 26.49 15.30
N THR A 114 -7.88 25.54 15.79
CA THR A 114 -7.45 24.15 15.95
C THR A 114 -7.92 23.29 14.78
N THR A 115 -6.98 22.69 14.07
CA THR A 115 -7.24 21.64 13.08
C THR A 115 -6.99 20.28 13.69
N ASN A 116 -7.94 19.37 13.48
CA ASN A 116 -7.80 17.99 13.88
C ASN A 116 -7.05 17.23 12.79
N ILE A 117 -5.97 16.55 13.16
CA ILE A 117 -5.27 15.61 12.28
C ILE A 117 -5.33 14.21 12.89
N SER A 118 -5.55 13.20 12.05
CA SER A 118 -5.43 11.80 12.48
C SER A 118 -3.97 11.42 12.64
N GLU A 119 -3.71 10.43 13.49
CA GLU A 119 -2.39 9.85 13.73
C GLU A 119 -1.73 9.40 12.41
N PHE A 120 -2.51 8.74 11.56
CA PHE A 120 -2.06 8.29 10.24
C PHE A 120 -1.61 9.42 9.34
N LYS A 121 -2.39 10.50 9.24
CA LYS A 121 -2.02 11.68 8.44
C LYS A 121 -0.76 12.35 8.97
N LEU A 122 -0.61 12.42 10.30
CA LEU A 122 0.62 12.92 10.90
C LEU A 122 1.82 12.06 10.50
N GLN A 123 1.72 10.74 10.62
CA GLN A 123 2.81 9.84 10.24
C GLN A 123 3.15 9.93 8.74
N GLN A 124 2.16 10.06 7.87
CA GLN A 124 2.41 10.27 6.44
C GLN A 124 3.17 11.58 6.18
N VAL A 125 2.72 12.70 6.78
CA VAL A 125 3.40 14.00 6.66
C VAL A 125 4.83 13.93 7.18
N VAL A 126 5.04 13.27 8.33
CA VAL A 126 6.37 13.07 8.92
C VAL A 126 7.25 12.23 7.99
N SER A 127 6.72 11.17 7.36
CA SER A 127 7.49 10.26 6.51
C SER A 127 8.12 10.94 5.29
N MET A 128 7.53 12.05 4.83
CA MET A 128 8.01 12.85 3.68
C MET A 128 9.32 13.60 3.97
N PHE A 129 9.72 13.74 5.24
CA PHE A 129 11.02 14.30 5.56
C PHE A 129 12.14 13.30 5.26
N PRO A 130 13.31 13.74 4.77
CA PRO A 130 14.29 12.85 4.18
C PRO A 130 15.12 12.05 5.20
N THR A 131 15.25 12.53 6.44
CA THR A 131 16.11 11.88 7.45
C THR A 131 15.32 11.54 8.71
N ASP A 132 15.62 10.39 9.31
CA ASP A 132 14.95 9.92 10.54
C ASP A 132 15.07 10.92 11.70
N LYS A 133 16.19 11.65 11.76
CA LYS A 133 16.39 12.71 12.76
C LYS A 133 15.45 13.89 12.55
N THR A 134 15.18 14.27 11.30
CA THR A 134 14.22 15.32 10.97
C THR A 134 12.79 14.83 11.18
N ARG A 135 12.49 13.57 10.79
CA ARG A 135 11.20 12.93 11.03
C ARG A 135 10.84 12.94 12.51
N LEU A 136 11.72 12.42 13.36
CA LEU A 136 11.54 12.40 14.82
C LEU A 136 11.38 13.81 15.40
N PHE A 137 12.15 14.79 14.91
CA PHE A 137 12.02 16.17 15.37
C PHE A 137 10.66 16.77 15.02
N VAL A 138 10.17 16.57 13.80
CA VAL A 138 8.87 17.09 13.35
C VAL A 138 7.73 16.38 14.07
N ASP A 139 7.79 15.06 14.20
CA ASP A 139 6.80 14.25 14.92
C ASP A 139 6.63 14.71 16.36
N MET A 140 7.74 14.80 17.11
CA MET A 140 7.74 15.30 18.48
C MET A 140 7.23 16.74 18.57
N THR A 141 7.64 17.60 17.63
CA THR A 141 7.21 19.01 17.61
C THR A 141 5.71 19.15 17.38
N LEU A 142 5.12 18.34 16.50
CA LEU A 142 3.69 18.39 16.18
C LEU A 142 2.82 17.77 17.29
N ARG A 143 3.31 16.73 17.97
CA ARG A 143 2.58 16.06 19.08
C ARG A 143 2.63 16.83 20.39
N TYR A 144 3.81 17.32 20.73
CA TYR A 144 4.16 17.71 22.10
C TYR A 144 4.62 19.18 22.20
N GLY A 145 4.81 19.83 21.05
CA GLY A 145 5.25 21.21 20.99
C GLY A 145 6.72 21.40 21.39
N LYS A 146 7.10 22.67 21.58
CA LYS A 146 8.50 23.08 21.73
C LYS A 146 9.17 22.55 23.00
N LEU A 147 8.52 22.70 24.15
CA LEU A 147 9.15 22.47 25.46
C LEU A 147 9.51 20.99 25.64
N GLU A 148 8.57 20.10 25.39
CA GLU A 148 8.78 18.64 25.50
C GLU A 148 9.76 18.13 24.44
N THR A 149 9.65 18.61 23.20
CA THR A 149 10.61 18.24 22.15
C THR A 149 12.04 18.64 22.50
N MET A 150 12.23 19.84 23.07
CA MET A 150 13.55 20.30 23.51
C MET A 150 14.10 19.45 24.65
N ALA A 151 13.26 19.06 25.62
CA ALA A 151 13.65 18.22 26.75
C ALA A 151 14.08 16.82 26.29
N VAL A 152 13.26 16.17 25.45
CA VAL A 152 13.50 14.80 24.98
C VAL A 152 14.71 14.74 24.05
N LEU A 153 14.81 15.65 23.08
CA LEU A 153 15.90 15.65 22.10
C LEU A 153 17.16 16.38 22.61
N LYS A 154 17.15 16.86 23.86
CA LYS A 154 18.25 17.60 24.52
C LYS A 154 18.76 18.76 23.66
N LEU A 155 17.83 19.55 23.12
CA LEU A 155 18.12 20.67 22.22
C LEU A 155 18.13 21.98 22.98
N ASN A 156 19.08 22.86 22.64
CA ASN A 156 19.01 24.25 23.07
C ASN A 156 18.06 25.07 22.18
N ASN A 157 17.65 26.24 22.65
CA ASN A 157 16.66 27.08 21.96
C ASN A 157 17.12 27.52 20.55
N LYS A 158 18.43 27.80 20.37
CA LYS A 158 19.02 28.13 19.07
C LYS A 158 19.00 26.95 18.10
N GLN A 159 19.29 25.74 18.58
CA GLN A 159 19.27 24.50 17.81
C GLN A 159 17.84 24.13 17.42
N TYR A 160 16.88 24.28 18.34
CA TYR A 160 15.47 24.08 18.05
C TYR A 160 14.99 25.02 16.94
N ALA A 161 15.23 26.33 17.09
CA ALA A 161 14.84 27.32 16.08
C ALA A 161 15.49 27.05 14.71
N ARG A 162 16.76 26.64 14.68
CA ARG A 162 17.46 26.26 13.45
C ARG A 162 16.84 25.02 12.80
N ARG A 163 16.52 23.98 13.56
CA ARG A 163 15.88 22.76 13.05
C ARG A 163 14.46 23.03 12.55
N LEU A 164 13.70 23.85 13.28
CA LEU A 164 12.37 24.29 12.85
C LEU A 164 12.45 25.04 11.52
N ARG A 165 13.35 26.02 11.40
CA ARG A 165 13.56 26.78 10.15
C ARG A 165 13.95 25.88 8.99
N ASN A 166 14.79 24.88 9.22
CA ASN A 166 15.19 23.93 8.18
C ASN A 166 14.03 23.04 7.75
N ALA A 167 13.22 22.57 8.70
CA ALA A 167 12.04 21.75 8.41
C ALA A 167 10.98 22.55 7.64
N THR A 168 10.69 23.80 8.04
CA THR A 168 9.75 24.67 7.31
C THR A 168 10.27 25.06 5.94
N ALA A 169 11.56 25.37 5.80
CA ALA A 169 12.17 25.63 4.50
C ALA A 169 12.09 24.42 3.57
N TYR A 170 12.30 23.20 4.09
CA TYR A 170 12.14 21.96 3.33
C TYR A 170 10.69 21.75 2.87
N ALA A 171 9.74 21.87 3.79
CA ALA A 171 8.32 21.72 3.49
C ALA A 171 7.85 22.74 2.45
N THR A 172 8.29 24.00 2.57
CA THR A 172 7.97 25.06 1.60
C THR A 172 8.58 24.78 0.23
N LYS A 173 9.86 24.36 0.18
CA LYS A 173 10.56 24.04 -1.08
C LYS A 173 9.94 22.84 -1.79
N HIS A 174 9.47 21.86 -1.04
CA HIS A 174 8.88 20.63 -1.55
C HIS A 174 7.37 20.58 -1.35
N ARG A 175 6.69 21.74 -1.40
CA ARG A 175 5.26 21.87 -1.10
C ARG A 175 4.40 20.87 -1.87
N SER A 176 4.72 20.63 -3.14
CA SER A 176 4.02 19.64 -3.98
C SER A 176 4.02 18.22 -3.40
N LYS A 177 5.05 17.82 -2.63
CA LYS A 177 5.09 16.52 -1.93
C LYS A 177 4.10 16.45 -0.77
N PHE A 178 3.92 17.56 -0.07
CA PHE A 178 3.04 17.65 1.09
C PHE A 178 1.58 17.87 0.67
N ASP A 179 1.34 18.68 -0.36
CA ASP A 179 0.00 18.94 -0.90
C ASP A 179 -0.68 17.63 -1.37
N LEU A 180 0.07 16.69 -1.96
CA LEU A 180 -0.41 15.37 -2.39
C LEU A 180 -0.83 14.44 -1.22
N VAL A 181 -0.26 14.64 -0.03
CA VAL A 181 -0.55 13.86 1.18
C VAL A 181 -1.75 14.44 1.92
N THR A 182 -1.97 15.75 1.81
CA THR A 182 -3.11 16.46 2.39
C THR A 182 -4.26 16.66 1.41
N ASP A 183 -4.23 15.98 0.26
CA ASP A 183 -5.20 16.17 -0.82
C ASP A 183 -6.57 15.64 -0.39
N ARG A 184 -7.56 16.53 -0.40
CA ARG A 184 -8.96 16.21 -0.10
C ARG A 184 -9.54 15.19 -1.08
N ASP A 185 -9.08 15.21 -2.31
CA ASP A 185 -9.53 14.24 -3.31
C ASP A 185 -8.98 12.85 -2.99
N ARG A 186 -7.73 12.76 -2.54
CA ARG A 186 -7.13 11.51 -2.06
C ARG A 186 -7.83 10.96 -0.83
N ASP A 187 -8.12 11.82 0.15
CA ASP A 187 -8.89 11.45 1.34
C ASP A 187 -10.26 10.90 0.96
N ARG A 188 -10.94 11.53 -0.01
CA ARG A 188 -12.20 11.04 -0.53
C ARG A 188 -12.04 9.67 -1.20
N GLN A 189 -11.01 9.46 -2.03
CA GLN A 189 -10.78 8.16 -2.67
C GLN A 189 -10.47 7.05 -1.65
N LEU A 190 -9.71 7.35 -0.59
CA LEU A 190 -9.46 6.41 0.50
C LEU A 190 -10.74 6.07 1.26
N TYR A 191 -11.55 7.07 1.59
CA TYR A 191 -12.86 6.85 2.21
C TYR A 191 -13.75 5.95 1.35
N VAL A 192 -13.84 6.23 0.05
CA VAL A 192 -14.61 5.41 -0.91
C VAL A 192 -14.10 3.97 -0.93
N LEU A 193 -12.79 3.77 -1.06
CA LEU A 193 -12.18 2.44 -1.10
C LEU A 193 -12.45 1.64 0.20
N ASN A 194 -12.18 2.24 1.36
CA ASN A 194 -12.34 1.56 2.65
C ASN A 194 -13.81 1.24 2.93
N SER A 195 -14.72 2.18 2.65
CA SER A 195 -16.16 1.96 2.81
C SER A 195 -16.64 0.81 1.92
N LEU A 196 -16.14 0.72 0.69
CA LEU A 196 -16.52 -0.35 -0.25
C LEU A 196 -15.87 -1.70 0.09
N ASN A 197 -14.66 -1.72 0.64
CA ASN A 197 -14.03 -2.94 1.18
C ASN A 197 -14.81 -3.49 2.38
N GLN A 198 -15.31 -2.60 3.24
CA GLN A 198 -16.20 -2.97 4.34
C GLN A 198 -17.50 -3.61 3.82
N LEU A 199 -18.12 -3.01 2.79
CA LEU A 199 -19.31 -3.58 2.16
C LEU A 199 -19.04 -4.98 1.59
N ASP A 200 -17.93 -5.16 0.87
CA ASP A 200 -17.53 -6.47 0.34
C ASP A 200 -17.33 -7.51 1.46
N SER A 201 -16.73 -7.09 2.58
CA SER A 201 -16.53 -7.95 3.75
C SER A 201 -17.83 -8.35 4.45
N ILE A 202 -18.81 -7.45 4.50
CA ILE A 202 -20.16 -7.75 4.99
C ILE A 202 -20.85 -8.75 4.06
N ILE A 203 -20.75 -8.55 2.73
CA ILE A 203 -21.38 -9.44 1.73
C ILE A 203 -20.75 -10.84 1.73
N ASN A 204 -19.42 -10.92 1.90
CA ASN A 204 -18.70 -12.19 1.94
C ASN A 204 -18.70 -12.85 3.33
N GLU A 205 -19.49 -12.32 4.27
CA GLU A 205 -19.63 -12.83 5.65
C GLU A 205 -18.31 -12.90 6.44
N THR A 206 -17.30 -12.13 6.02
CA THR A 206 -16.00 -12.04 6.71
C THR A 206 -16.02 -11.03 7.85
N GLN A 207 -17.03 -10.16 7.89
CA GLN A 207 -17.28 -9.18 8.95
C GLN A 207 -18.74 -9.22 9.39
N ILE A 208 -18.99 -9.07 10.69
CA ILE A 208 -20.35 -8.97 11.25
C ILE A 208 -20.96 -7.61 10.90
N GLY A 209 -22.10 -7.62 10.20
CA GLY A 209 -22.88 -6.44 9.88
C GLY A 209 -23.99 -6.77 8.89
N THR A 210 -24.88 -5.80 8.63
CA THR A 210 -25.86 -5.91 7.55
C THR A 210 -25.57 -4.87 6.47
N VAL A 211 -25.96 -5.18 5.23
CA VAL A 211 -25.81 -4.24 4.12
C VAL A 211 -26.69 -3.00 4.33
N GLN A 212 -27.85 -3.15 5.00
CA GLN A 212 -28.70 -2.01 5.34
C GLN A 212 -28.00 -1.05 6.32
N ASP A 213 -27.36 -1.57 7.37
CA ASP A 213 -26.59 -0.74 8.32
C ASP A 213 -25.43 -0.01 7.61
N TRP A 214 -24.80 -0.65 6.62
CA TRP A 214 -23.78 -0.01 5.79
C TRP A 214 -24.36 1.12 4.94
N ILE A 215 -25.51 0.88 4.28
CA ILE A 215 -26.20 1.89 3.46
C ILE A 215 -26.56 3.12 4.30
N ASP A 216 -27.09 2.90 5.49
CA ASP A 216 -27.55 3.94 6.41
C ASP A 216 -26.38 4.76 7.00
N SER A 217 -25.21 4.13 7.17
CA SER A 217 -23.98 4.83 7.61
C SER A 217 -23.27 5.59 6.48
N HIS A 218 -23.48 5.20 5.22
CA HIS A 218 -22.78 5.77 4.06
C HIS A 218 -23.71 6.43 3.03
N VAL A 219 -24.85 7.00 3.47
CA VAL A 219 -25.92 7.54 2.59
C VAL A 219 -25.43 8.42 1.44
N LYS A 220 -24.45 9.31 1.67
CA LYS A 220 -23.90 10.17 0.61
C LYS A 220 -23.21 9.35 -0.48
N LEU A 221 -22.35 8.42 -0.09
CA LEU A 221 -21.66 7.52 -1.00
C LEU A 221 -22.65 6.61 -1.73
N THR A 222 -23.64 6.07 -1.02
CA THR A 222 -24.69 5.24 -1.62
C THR A 222 -25.47 5.99 -2.70
N ASN A 223 -25.83 7.26 -2.46
CA ASN A 223 -26.51 8.08 -3.47
C ASN A 223 -25.61 8.35 -4.68
N GLU A 224 -24.32 8.60 -4.48
CA GLU A 224 -23.36 8.75 -5.58
C GLU A 224 -23.29 7.47 -6.42
N LEU A 225 -23.17 6.30 -5.79
CA LEU A 225 -23.14 5.00 -6.48
C LEU A 225 -24.43 4.73 -7.25
N LEU A 226 -25.58 5.07 -6.67
CA LEU A 226 -26.89 4.87 -7.30
C LEU A 226 -27.07 5.77 -8.52
N SER A 227 -26.51 6.99 -8.49
CA SER A 227 -26.59 7.94 -9.60
C SER A 227 -25.90 7.44 -10.88
N GLU A 228 -24.85 6.62 -10.73
CA GLU A 228 -24.12 6.00 -11.84
C GLU A 228 -24.60 4.56 -12.14
N SER A 229 -25.56 4.04 -11.39
CA SER A 229 -26.01 2.65 -11.48
C SER A 229 -27.17 2.46 -12.46
N THR A 230 -27.39 1.20 -12.86
CA THR A 230 -28.56 0.77 -13.65
C THR A 230 -29.73 0.28 -12.78
N VAL A 231 -29.71 0.61 -11.48
CA VAL A 231 -30.76 0.25 -10.52
C VAL A 231 -32.08 0.91 -10.90
N SER A 232 -33.14 0.11 -11.03
CA SER A 232 -34.46 0.61 -11.43
C SER A 232 -35.22 1.19 -10.25
N PHE A 233 -35.12 0.58 -9.07
CA PHE A 233 -35.82 1.01 -7.84
C PHE A 233 -34.83 1.42 -6.75
N GLN A 234 -34.26 2.62 -6.89
CA GLN A 234 -33.24 3.14 -5.98
C GLN A 234 -33.74 3.26 -4.53
N GLY A 235 -35.01 3.68 -4.33
CA GLY A 235 -35.59 3.81 -3.00
C GLY A 235 -35.75 2.49 -2.24
N ALA A 236 -35.91 1.37 -2.95
CA ALA A 236 -35.96 0.04 -2.34
C ALA A 236 -34.58 -0.42 -1.87
N VAL A 237 -33.52 -0.11 -2.64
CA VAL A 237 -32.13 -0.36 -2.24
C VAL A 237 -31.76 0.50 -1.02
N LEU A 238 -32.15 1.78 -0.99
CA LEU A 238 -31.82 2.69 0.10
C LEU A 238 -32.49 2.33 1.43
N ASN A 239 -33.79 2.01 1.42
CA ASN A 239 -34.55 1.92 2.66
C ASN A 239 -34.89 0.48 3.08
N HIS A 240 -34.87 -0.47 2.13
CA HIS A 240 -35.38 -1.82 2.33
C HIS A 240 -34.56 -2.86 1.58
N TRP A 241 -33.24 -2.87 1.79
CA TRP A 241 -32.29 -3.74 1.11
C TRP A 241 -32.76 -5.19 1.04
N GLU A 242 -33.17 -5.77 2.17
CA GLU A 242 -33.62 -7.18 2.24
C GLU A 242 -34.75 -7.50 1.25
N THR A 243 -35.68 -6.58 1.07
CA THR A 243 -36.85 -6.76 0.18
C THR A 243 -36.62 -6.25 -1.25
N ALA A 244 -35.49 -5.59 -1.51
CA ALA A 244 -35.15 -5.11 -2.84
C ALA A 244 -34.99 -6.26 -3.83
N SER A 245 -35.32 -6.02 -5.10
CA SER A 245 -35.23 -7.05 -6.14
C SER A 245 -33.78 -7.53 -6.28
N ASN A 246 -33.57 -8.83 -6.47
CA ASN A 246 -32.21 -9.37 -6.68
C ASN A 246 -31.51 -8.69 -7.86
N LYS A 247 -32.26 -8.31 -8.89
CA LYS A 247 -31.75 -7.56 -10.04
C LYS A 247 -31.14 -6.21 -9.62
N ASP A 248 -31.85 -5.45 -8.79
CA ASP A 248 -31.40 -4.16 -8.30
C ASP A 248 -30.25 -4.30 -7.30
N LYS A 249 -30.29 -5.31 -6.41
CA LYS A 249 -29.17 -5.65 -5.51
C LYS A 249 -27.89 -5.91 -6.31
N TYR A 250 -27.95 -6.75 -7.35
CA TYR A 250 -26.80 -7.03 -8.21
C TYR A 250 -26.34 -5.80 -9.00
N ALA A 251 -27.26 -4.95 -9.47
CA ALA A 251 -26.90 -3.73 -10.18
C ALA A 251 -26.16 -2.75 -9.26
N PHE A 252 -26.63 -2.60 -8.02
CA PHE A 252 -25.97 -1.79 -7.00
C PHE A 252 -24.58 -2.33 -6.64
N ILE A 253 -24.46 -3.64 -6.37
CA ILE A 253 -23.17 -4.27 -6.06
C ILE A 253 -22.17 -4.11 -7.22
N ARG A 254 -22.61 -4.24 -8.47
CA ARG A 254 -21.73 -3.99 -9.63
C ARG A 254 -21.25 -2.54 -9.69
N ALA A 255 -22.12 -1.58 -9.37
CA ALA A 255 -21.72 -0.18 -9.30
C ALA A 255 -20.68 0.06 -8.18
N ALA A 256 -20.88 -0.57 -7.02
CA ALA A 256 -19.92 -0.56 -5.91
C ALA A 256 -18.54 -1.13 -6.30
N ILE A 257 -18.50 -2.31 -6.93
CA ILE A 257 -17.24 -2.94 -7.40
C ILE A 257 -16.53 -2.05 -8.43
N ASN A 258 -17.28 -1.45 -9.36
CA ASN A 258 -16.71 -0.55 -10.35
C ASN A 258 -16.11 0.71 -9.71
N ALA A 259 -16.79 1.30 -8.72
CA ALA A 259 -16.29 2.46 -7.97
C ALA A 259 -15.05 2.11 -7.13
N GLN A 260 -15.05 0.94 -6.48
CA GLN A 260 -13.91 0.41 -5.74
C GLN A 260 -12.68 0.26 -6.64
N THR A 261 -12.87 -0.34 -7.82
CA THR A 261 -11.79 -0.51 -8.81
C THR A 261 -11.24 0.83 -9.29
N LYS A 262 -12.11 1.81 -9.58
CA LYS A 262 -11.69 3.16 -9.97
C LYS A 262 -10.90 3.86 -8.86
N ALA A 263 -11.38 3.79 -7.61
CA ALA A 263 -10.72 4.39 -6.46
C ALA A 263 -9.33 3.77 -6.20
N GLN A 264 -9.22 2.44 -6.29
CA GLN A 264 -7.95 1.73 -6.17
C GLN A 264 -6.96 2.16 -7.27
N GLN A 265 -7.39 2.17 -8.53
CA GLN A 265 -6.55 2.61 -9.64
C GLN A 265 -6.06 4.05 -9.48
N TRP A 266 -6.93 4.95 -9.01
CA TRP A 266 -6.56 6.34 -8.74
C TRP A 266 -5.50 6.42 -7.63
N LEU A 267 -5.69 5.67 -6.53
CA LEU A 267 -4.75 5.64 -5.42
C LEU A 267 -3.40 5.07 -5.82
N ASP A 268 -3.37 4.02 -6.66
CA ASP A 268 -2.14 3.44 -7.19
C ASP A 268 -1.38 4.44 -8.07
N GLN A 269 -2.09 5.18 -8.94
CA GLN A 269 -1.50 6.25 -9.75
C GLN A 269 -0.96 7.39 -8.88
N SER A 270 -1.73 7.81 -7.87
CA SER A 270 -1.33 8.83 -6.90
C SER A 270 -0.08 8.38 -6.11
N ASN A 271 -0.04 7.12 -5.66
CA ASN A 271 1.11 6.52 -4.97
C ASN A 271 2.35 6.46 -5.88
N ALA A 272 2.18 6.09 -7.15
CA ALA A 272 3.26 6.08 -8.11
C ALA A 272 3.81 7.50 -8.35
N ALA A 273 2.95 8.50 -8.47
CA ALA A 273 3.35 9.90 -8.60
C ALA A 273 4.09 10.42 -7.36
N ILE A 274 3.61 10.10 -6.15
CA ILE A 274 4.30 10.42 -4.89
C ILE A 274 5.69 9.77 -4.86
N LYS A 275 5.79 8.49 -5.25
CA LYS A 275 7.06 7.77 -5.29
C LYS A 275 8.03 8.38 -6.31
N GLN A 276 7.56 8.73 -7.51
CA GLN A 276 8.38 9.37 -8.54
C GLN A 276 8.86 10.77 -8.10
N ALA A 277 7.98 11.58 -7.50
CA ALA A 277 8.36 12.87 -6.92
C ALA A 277 9.33 12.71 -5.73
N GLY A 278 9.22 11.60 -5.00
CA GLY A 278 10.14 11.18 -3.95
C GLY A 278 11.54 10.88 -4.49
N VAL A 279 11.63 10.02 -5.51
CA VAL A 279 12.88 9.45 -6.08
C VAL A 279 13.61 10.41 -7.04
N SER A 280 12.91 11.27 -7.78
CA SER A 280 13.52 12.17 -8.78
C SER A 280 14.53 13.20 -8.22
N ASN A 281 14.73 13.27 -6.91
CA ASN A 281 15.68 14.20 -6.26
C ASN A 281 16.71 13.48 -5.37
N GLU A 282 16.85 12.15 -5.48
CA GLU A 282 18.02 11.41 -4.96
C GLU A 282 19.19 11.35 -5.97
N ALA A 283 19.01 11.89 -7.18
CA ALA A 283 20.06 12.19 -8.16
C ALA A 283 20.44 13.68 -8.08
#